data_AF-A0A6G3MGB9-F1
#
_entry.id   AF-A0A6G3MGB9-F1
#
_cell.length_a   1.000
_cell.length_b   1.000
_cell.length_c   1.000
_cell.angle_alpha   90.00
_cell.angle_beta   90.00
_cell.angle_gamma   90.00
#
_symmetry.space_group_name_H-M   'P 1'
#
loop_
_entity.id
_entity.type
_entity.pdbx_description
1 polymer ?
#
loop_
_entity_poly.entity_id
_entity_poly.type
_entity_poly.pdbx_seq_one_letter_code
_entity_poly.pdbx_strand_id
1 'polypeptide(L)'
;YIYETEKDRKFTNLVKERLKLYDINFEILDSLVAVNTEETKILIVETFDLDIIERISLMFSYVYSAKYAVYCFDNELPLPKINFPIYSLCLNDKMICCTDLSKKERLKICNIVKFTGGKFSKDLTSLVTHIVAGKVGSKKYIIAKKYNIPIIKPSWIYDIWEINLHSAYINVDPPNIEKYLCGCFYGLTICVTGFTVGIREKLKKDIISNEGNYSPALALNSCDVLVVDDMTLGKKKTMAAKRWKIPCVSYFWVQKSVTDDQCHDISQYILQNLDYESPLVIDQTLLDRSKLHISTHNTFSEYEKENLHPCAEIFKDLKIFVSNRYEDAQRFGLLAMIEHLGGQICHSIEGITHFITDFSDDLELIPFNSTALCSSWIT
;
A
#
# COMPACT_ATOMS: atom_id res chain seq x y z
N TYR A 1 26.18 -23.11 -6.79
CA TYR A 1 25.93 -23.68 -5.46
C TYR A 1 27.11 -23.56 -4.51
N ILE A 2 26.91 -22.88 -3.36
CA ILE A 2 27.62 -23.19 -2.11
C ILE A 2 26.80 -24.30 -1.44
N TYR A 3 27.43 -25.43 -1.15
CA TYR A 3 26.80 -26.61 -0.58
C TYR A 3 26.65 -26.43 0.94
N GLU A 4 25.43 -26.37 1.46
CA GLU A 4 25.22 -26.21 2.91
C GLU A 4 24.64 -27.47 3.59
N THR A 5 23.96 -28.39 2.88
CA THR A 5 23.41 -29.61 3.53
C THR A 5 23.58 -30.93 2.76
N GLU A 6 23.55 -32.05 3.49
CA GLU A 6 23.60 -33.42 2.92
C GLU A 6 22.34 -33.75 2.07
N LYS A 7 21.22 -33.06 2.31
CA LYS A 7 19.97 -33.22 1.54
C LYS A 7 20.12 -32.68 0.12
N ASP A 8 20.76 -31.52 -0.03
CA ASP A 8 21.00 -30.87 -1.34
C ASP A 8 21.85 -31.78 -2.24
N ARG A 9 22.83 -32.48 -1.65
CA ARG A 9 23.68 -33.43 -2.39
C ARG A 9 22.92 -34.65 -2.90
N LYS A 10 21.96 -35.19 -2.14
CA LYS A 10 21.12 -36.33 -2.54
C LYS A 10 20.16 -35.95 -3.66
N PHE A 11 19.53 -34.78 -3.55
CA PHE A 11 18.65 -34.25 -4.58
C PHE A 11 19.39 -33.97 -5.89
N THR A 12 20.56 -33.31 -5.80
CA THR A 12 21.43 -33.05 -6.95
C THR A 12 21.81 -34.34 -7.70
N ASN A 13 22.16 -35.43 -6.99
CA ASN A 13 22.48 -36.70 -7.65
C ASN A 13 21.26 -37.33 -8.34
N LEU A 14 20.08 -37.27 -7.72
CA LEU A 14 18.83 -37.75 -8.33
C LEU A 14 18.50 -36.99 -9.62
N VAL A 15 18.64 -35.66 -9.60
CA VAL A 15 18.42 -34.81 -10.78
C VAL A 15 19.45 -35.14 -11.87
N LYS A 16 20.73 -35.33 -11.52
CA LYS A 16 21.78 -35.73 -12.47
C LYS A 16 21.48 -37.07 -13.13
N GLU A 17 21.09 -38.07 -12.34
CA GLU A 17 20.74 -39.39 -12.87
C GLU A 17 19.56 -39.30 -13.83
N ARG A 18 18.51 -38.55 -13.47
CA ARG A 18 17.34 -38.37 -14.35
C ARG A 18 17.66 -37.58 -15.61
N LEU A 19 18.38 -36.47 -15.52
CA LEU A 19 18.78 -35.66 -16.68
C LEU A 19 19.61 -36.45 -17.69
N LYS A 20 20.53 -37.30 -17.21
CA LYS A 20 21.34 -38.18 -18.07
C LYS A 20 20.49 -39.19 -18.85
N LEU A 21 19.36 -39.66 -18.31
CA LEU A 21 18.48 -40.60 -19.01
C LEU A 21 17.86 -40.00 -20.28
N TYR A 22 17.75 -38.68 -20.37
CA TYR A 22 17.13 -37.98 -21.49
C TYR A 22 18.14 -37.36 -22.48
N ASP A 23 19.42 -37.72 -22.38
CA ASP A 23 20.52 -37.20 -23.23
C ASP A 23 20.59 -35.67 -23.28
N ILE A 24 20.25 -35.03 -22.16
CA ILE A 24 20.29 -33.57 -22.04
C ILE A 24 21.72 -33.18 -21.68
N ASN A 25 22.37 -32.38 -22.52
CA ASN A 25 23.64 -31.74 -22.17
C ASN A 25 23.39 -30.70 -21.07
N PHE A 26 24.02 -30.91 -19.90
CA PHE A 26 23.94 -29.98 -18.78
C PHE A 26 25.30 -29.75 -18.15
N GLU A 27 25.50 -28.56 -17.61
CA GLU A 27 26.64 -28.20 -16.78
C GLU A 27 26.14 -27.81 -15.38
N ILE A 28 26.83 -28.27 -14.34
CA ILE A 28 26.50 -27.92 -12.96
C ILE A 28 27.46 -26.85 -12.51
N LEU A 29 26.90 -25.68 -12.19
CA LEU A 29 27.68 -24.50 -11.87
C LEU A 29 27.60 -24.20 -10.36
N ASP A 30 28.78 -24.11 -9.75
CA ASP A 30 28.91 -23.76 -8.34
C ASP A 30 28.77 -22.24 -8.10
N SER A 31 28.82 -21.42 -9.15
CA SER A 31 28.59 -19.98 -9.10
C SER A 31 27.96 -19.44 -10.39
N LEU A 32 27.09 -18.43 -10.25
CA LEU A 32 26.52 -17.70 -11.40
C LEU A 32 27.59 -16.95 -12.21
N VAL A 33 28.74 -16.64 -11.61
CA VAL A 33 29.86 -15.93 -12.26
C VAL A 33 30.49 -16.76 -13.38
N ALA A 34 30.32 -18.09 -13.34
CA ALA A 34 30.88 -19.00 -14.32
C ALA A 34 29.96 -19.23 -15.54
N VAL A 35 28.77 -18.63 -15.59
CA VAL A 35 27.79 -18.89 -16.65
C VAL A 35 28.05 -17.98 -17.85
N ASN A 36 28.25 -18.56 -19.04
CA ASN A 36 28.20 -17.81 -20.30
C ASN A 36 26.73 -17.51 -20.66
N THR A 37 26.30 -16.27 -20.45
CA THR A 37 24.92 -15.82 -20.68
C THR A 37 24.56 -15.69 -22.16
N GLU A 38 25.54 -15.61 -23.07
CA GLU A 38 25.29 -15.47 -24.52
C GLU A 38 24.81 -16.79 -25.15
N GLU A 39 25.27 -17.92 -24.62
CA GLU A 39 24.95 -19.26 -25.14
C GLU A 39 23.85 -19.96 -24.33
N THR A 40 23.69 -19.60 -23.04
CA THR A 40 22.80 -20.30 -22.11
C THR A 40 21.42 -19.65 -22.07
N LYS A 41 20.43 -20.26 -22.75
CA LYS A 41 19.04 -19.77 -22.75
C LYS A 41 18.21 -20.25 -21.56
N ILE A 42 18.52 -21.43 -21.03
CA ILE A 42 17.77 -22.10 -19.96
C ILE A 42 18.69 -22.27 -18.75
N LEU A 43 18.23 -21.83 -17.58
CA LEU A 43 18.90 -22.07 -16.31
C LEU A 43 17.99 -22.91 -15.41
N ILE A 44 18.55 -23.99 -14.85
CA ILE A 44 17.88 -24.83 -13.85
C ILE A 44 18.52 -24.54 -12.48
N VAL A 45 17.69 -24.20 -11.50
CA VAL A 45 18.11 -23.75 -10.17
C VAL A 45 17.47 -24.64 -9.09
N GLU A 46 18.28 -25.21 -8.21
CA GLU A 46 17.83 -25.94 -7.01
C GLU A 46 17.31 -24.97 -5.92
N THR A 47 18.11 -23.98 -5.53
CA THR A 47 17.73 -22.98 -4.51
C THR A 47 16.99 -21.80 -5.15
N PHE A 48 15.71 -21.68 -4.84
CA PHE A 48 14.87 -20.56 -5.28
C PHE A 48 14.79 -19.52 -4.16
N ASP A 49 15.82 -18.68 -4.06
CA ASP A 49 15.75 -17.47 -3.25
C ASP A 49 15.13 -16.33 -4.08
N LEU A 50 14.20 -15.57 -3.50
CA LEU A 50 13.46 -14.53 -4.24
C LEU A 50 14.39 -13.45 -4.81
N ASP A 51 15.37 -12.99 -4.02
CA ASP A 51 16.27 -11.89 -4.42
C ASP A 51 17.27 -12.38 -5.48
N ILE A 52 17.71 -13.63 -5.39
CA ILE A 52 18.60 -14.26 -6.39
C ILE A 52 17.85 -14.45 -7.71
N ILE A 53 16.63 -15.00 -7.66
CA ILE A 53 15.84 -15.31 -8.86
C ILE A 53 15.47 -14.03 -9.61
N GLU A 54 15.17 -12.93 -8.91
CA GLU A 54 14.95 -11.63 -9.56
C GLU A 54 16.16 -11.18 -10.39
N ARG A 55 17.39 -11.32 -9.86
CA ARG A 55 18.62 -10.96 -10.58
C ARG A 55 18.87 -11.88 -11.77
N ILE A 56 18.73 -13.19 -11.57
CA ILE A 56 18.92 -14.19 -12.63
C ILE A 56 17.91 -13.98 -13.77
N SER A 57 16.67 -13.62 -13.44
CA SER A 57 15.62 -13.38 -14.44
C SER A 57 15.92 -12.22 -15.39
N LEU A 58 16.90 -11.36 -15.06
CA LEU A 58 17.40 -10.31 -15.96
C LEU A 58 18.45 -10.83 -16.95
N MET A 59 19.09 -11.96 -16.66
CA MET A 59 20.23 -12.50 -17.40
C MET A 59 19.85 -13.69 -18.29
N PHE A 60 18.81 -14.44 -17.92
CA PHE A 60 18.42 -15.67 -18.60
C PHE A 60 17.00 -15.58 -19.17
N SER A 61 16.80 -16.19 -20.34
CA SER A 61 15.48 -16.20 -20.99
C SER A 61 14.49 -17.10 -20.26
N TYR A 62 14.95 -18.25 -19.75
CA TYR A 62 14.10 -19.25 -19.10
C TYR A 62 14.77 -19.75 -17.82
N VAL A 63 14.05 -19.73 -16.70
CA VAL A 63 14.57 -20.14 -15.39
C VAL A 63 13.60 -21.15 -14.78
N TYR A 64 14.09 -22.31 -14.39
CA TYR A 64 13.26 -23.39 -13.84
C TYR A 64 13.85 -23.92 -12.56
N SER A 65 13.01 -24.41 -11.66
CA SER A 65 13.53 -25.21 -10.57
C SER A 65 13.96 -26.57 -11.06
N ALA A 66 14.94 -27.16 -10.39
CA ALA A 66 15.31 -28.55 -10.61
C ALA A 66 14.12 -29.50 -10.46
N LYS A 67 13.22 -29.26 -9.49
CA LYS A 67 12.00 -30.06 -9.31
C LYS A 67 11.03 -29.93 -10.48
N TYR A 68 10.88 -28.74 -11.07
CA TYR A 68 10.02 -28.54 -12.23
C TYR A 68 10.60 -29.19 -13.48
N ALA A 69 11.93 -29.10 -13.67
CA ALA A 69 12.61 -29.75 -14.76
C ALA A 69 12.44 -31.27 -14.70
N VAL A 70 12.67 -31.88 -13.53
CA VAL A 70 12.43 -33.31 -13.30
C VAL A 70 10.98 -33.70 -13.62
N TYR A 71 10.00 -32.93 -13.17
CA TYR A 71 8.60 -33.17 -13.51
C TYR A 71 8.36 -33.17 -15.04
N CYS A 72 8.94 -32.21 -15.76
CA CYS A 72 8.79 -32.16 -17.21
C CYS A 72 9.38 -33.41 -17.88
N PHE A 73 10.58 -33.83 -17.45
CA PHE A 73 11.22 -35.02 -18.02
C PHE A 73 10.45 -36.30 -17.72
N ASP A 74 10.04 -36.50 -16.46
CA ASP A 74 9.29 -37.68 -16.03
C ASP A 74 7.94 -37.84 -16.76
N ASN A 75 7.39 -36.75 -17.29
CA ASN A 75 6.11 -36.74 -18.02
C ASN A 75 6.29 -36.53 -19.54
N GLU A 76 7.52 -36.59 -20.05
CA GLU A 76 7.85 -36.35 -21.47
C GLU A 76 7.32 -35.01 -22.00
N LEU A 77 7.26 -34.00 -21.13
CA LEU A 77 6.81 -32.65 -21.46
C LEU A 77 8.01 -31.77 -21.86
N PRO A 78 7.87 -30.92 -22.88
CA PRO A 78 8.89 -29.92 -23.17
C PRO A 78 8.94 -28.89 -22.05
N LEU A 79 10.14 -28.43 -21.70
CA LEU A 79 10.28 -27.22 -20.88
C LEU A 79 9.58 -26.06 -21.60
N PRO A 80 8.69 -25.33 -20.91
CA PRO A 80 7.95 -24.25 -21.53
C PRO A 80 8.92 -23.15 -22.00
N LYS A 81 8.45 -22.29 -22.90
CA LYS A 81 9.19 -21.09 -23.32
C LYS A 81 8.54 -19.85 -22.73
N ILE A 82 8.50 -19.80 -21.40
CA ILE A 82 7.87 -18.71 -20.65
C ILE A 82 8.99 -17.84 -20.06
N ASN A 83 8.96 -16.53 -20.35
CA ASN A 83 9.94 -15.56 -19.84
C ASN A 83 9.69 -15.21 -18.37
N PHE A 84 9.37 -16.21 -17.55
CA PHE A 84 9.16 -16.05 -16.12
C PHE A 84 9.58 -17.33 -15.39
N PRO A 85 10.29 -17.23 -14.25
CA PRO A 85 10.75 -18.41 -13.54
C PRO A 85 9.62 -19.31 -13.04
N ILE A 86 9.80 -20.63 -13.10
CA ILE A 86 8.84 -21.59 -12.52
C ILE A 86 9.54 -22.42 -11.46
N TYR A 87 9.06 -22.29 -10.23
CA TYR A 87 9.50 -23.07 -9.08
C TYR A 87 8.64 -24.31 -8.85
N SER A 88 7.32 -24.13 -8.75
CA SER A 88 6.37 -25.21 -8.48
C SER A 88 5.05 -24.99 -9.21
N LEU A 89 4.12 -25.94 -9.07
CA LEU A 89 2.79 -25.88 -9.67
C LEU A 89 1.66 -25.83 -8.62
N CYS A 90 1.99 -25.49 -7.37
CA CYS A 90 1.04 -25.46 -6.24
C CYS A 90 -0.17 -24.54 -6.47
N LEU A 91 0.05 -23.39 -7.12
CA LEU A 91 -1.00 -22.43 -7.47
C LEU A 91 -1.44 -22.53 -8.94
N ASN A 92 -1.17 -23.67 -9.59
CA ASN A 92 -1.65 -23.88 -10.95
C ASN A 92 -3.18 -23.68 -11.04
N ASP A 93 -3.62 -23.05 -12.12
CA ASP A 93 -5.03 -22.66 -12.36
C ASP A 93 -5.65 -21.69 -11.33
N LYS A 94 -4.85 -21.10 -10.43
CA LYS A 94 -5.32 -20.03 -9.54
C LYS A 94 -4.97 -18.66 -10.12
N MET A 95 -5.91 -17.72 -10.02
CA MET A 95 -5.68 -16.32 -10.36
C MET A 95 -5.84 -15.46 -9.10
N ILE A 96 -4.75 -14.80 -8.70
CA ILE A 96 -4.68 -14.03 -7.47
C ILE A 96 -4.73 -12.54 -7.80
N CYS A 97 -5.53 -11.79 -7.03
CA CYS A 97 -5.56 -10.34 -7.05
C CYS A 97 -5.24 -9.79 -5.65
N CYS A 98 -4.52 -8.67 -5.57
CA CYS A 98 -4.23 -8.00 -4.30
C CYS A 98 -5.08 -6.76 -4.06
N THR A 99 -5.38 -6.48 -2.79
CA THR A 99 -5.93 -5.21 -2.32
C THR A 99 -5.28 -4.74 -1.02
N ASP A 100 -5.15 -3.41 -0.85
CA ASP A 100 -4.66 -2.78 0.39
C ASP A 100 -3.31 -3.31 0.90
N LEU A 101 -2.41 -3.61 -0.04
CA LEU A 101 -1.03 -4.01 0.22
C LEU A 101 -0.06 -2.97 -0.33
N SER A 102 1.06 -2.79 0.37
CA SER A 102 2.17 -1.94 -0.06
C SER A 102 2.72 -2.40 -1.42
N LYS A 103 3.38 -1.49 -2.16
CA LYS A 103 3.97 -1.83 -3.47
C LYS A 103 4.98 -2.98 -3.35
N LYS A 104 5.85 -2.94 -2.33
CA LYS A 104 6.85 -3.96 -2.06
C LYS A 104 6.21 -5.32 -1.79
N GLU A 105 5.21 -5.35 -0.92
CA GLU A 105 4.51 -6.58 -0.56
C GLU A 105 3.73 -7.18 -1.73
N ARG A 106 3.06 -6.33 -2.51
CA ARG A 106 2.36 -6.77 -3.72
C ARG A 106 3.30 -7.40 -4.74
N LEU A 107 4.49 -6.84 -4.93
CA LEU A 107 5.51 -7.40 -5.83
C LEU A 107 5.98 -8.76 -5.32
N LYS A 108 6.27 -8.89 -4.02
CA LYS A 108 6.65 -10.17 -3.40
C LYS A 108 5.59 -11.25 -3.61
N ILE A 109 4.32 -10.96 -3.31
CA ILE A 109 3.21 -11.89 -3.54
C ILE A 109 3.07 -12.23 -5.03
N CYS A 110 3.14 -11.24 -5.91
CA CYS A 110 3.09 -11.45 -7.37
C CYS A 110 4.17 -12.43 -7.84
N ASN A 111 5.40 -12.28 -7.34
CA ASN A 111 6.50 -13.17 -7.69
C ASN A 111 6.28 -14.59 -7.17
N ILE A 112 5.91 -14.76 -5.90
CA ILE A 112 5.61 -16.09 -5.33
C ILE A 112 4.47 -16.78 -6.09
N VAL A 113 3.38 -16.07 -6.38
CA VAL A 113 2.23 -16.61 -7.11
C VAL A 113 2.65 -17.15 -8.46
N LYS A 114 3.43 -16.38 -9.22
CA LYS A 114 3.89 -16.80 -10.53
C LYS A 114 4.94 -17.92 -10.44
N PHE A 115 5.86 -17.87 -9.47
CA PHE A 115 6.86 -18.92 -9.28
C PHE A 115 6.20 -20.25 -8.93
N THR A 116 5.05 -20.23 -8.28
CA THR A 116 4.28 -21.44 -7.92
C THR A 116 3.21 -21.80 -8.96
N GLY A 117 3.32 -21.28 -10.19
CA GLY A 117 2.47 -21.68 -11.33
C GLY A 117 1.13 -20.94 -11.43
N GLY A 118 0.86 -20.00 -10.52
CA GLY A 118 -0.35 -19.19 -10.53
C GLY A 118 -0.28 -17.98 -11.45
N LYS A 119 -1.45 -17.38 -11.70
CA LYS A 119 -1.59 -16.14 -12.46
C LYS A 119 -1.85 -14.98 -11.50
N PHE A 120 -1.28 -13.82 -11.80
CA PHE A 120 -1.51 -12.61 -11.03
C PHE A 120 -2.28 -11.59 -11.85
N SER A 121 -3.39 -11.07 -11.31
CA SER A 121 -4.16 -9.98 -11.91
C SER A 121 -4.02 -8.72 -11.07
N LYS A 122 -3.74 -7.59 -11.73
CA LYS A 122 -3.74 -6.27 -11.09
C LYS A 122 -5.15 -5.84 -10.71
N ASP A 123 -6.13 -6.22 -11.51
CA ASP A 123 -7.54 -5.83 -11.38
C ASP A 123 -8.41 -7.02 -11.00
N LEU A 124 -9.55 -6.73 -10.35
CA LEU A 124 -10.51 -7.77 -10.00
C LEU A 124 -11.34 -8.11 -11.24
N THR A 125 -11.01 -9.21 -11.90
CA THR A 125 -11.71 -9.73 -13.07
C THR A 125 -12.54 -10.96 -12.70
N SER A 126 -13.42 -11.42 -13.59
CA SER A 126 -14.20 -12.65 -13.39
C SER A 126 -13.37 -13.92 -13.29
N LEU A 127 -12.11 -13.89 -13.71
CA LEU A 127 -11.18 -15.01 -13.65
C LEU A 127 -10.46 -15.13 -12.31
N VAL A 128 -10.51 -14.08 -11.46
CA VAL A 128 -9.85 -14.07 -10.16
C VAL A 128 -10.49 -15.11 -9.24
N THR A 129 -9.67 -16.03 -8.74
CA THR A 129 -10.12 -17.09 -7.84
C THR A 129 -9.95 -16.73 -6.37
N HIS A 130 -8.98 -15.88 -6.02
CA HIS A 130 -8.72 -15.45 -4.64
C HIS A 130 -8.28 -13.99 -4.58
N ILE A 131 -8.68 -13.28 -3.53
CA ILE A 131 -8.15 -11.96 -3.19
C ILE A 131 -7.24 -12.07 -1.98
N VAL A 132 -6.02 -11.55 -2.09
CA VAL A 132 -5.12 -11.33 -0.96
C VAL A 132 -5.28 -9.89 -0.48
N ALA A 133 -5.72 -9.71 0.75
CA ALA A 133 -6.01 -8.39 1.34
C ALA A 133 -5.08 -8.09 2.52
N GLY A 134 -4.47 -6.91 2.53
CA GLY A 134 -3.76 -6.39 3.71
C GLY A 134 -4.68 -5.71 4.73
N LYS A 135 -5.83 -5.24 4.25
CA LYS A 135 -6.88 -4.59 5.05
C LYS A 135 -8.24 -4.78 4.37
N VAL A 136 -9.30 -4.91 5.16
CA VAL A 136 -10.68 -5.04 4.65
C VAL A 136 -11.33 -3.69 4.34
N GLY A 137 -12.46 -3.70 3.63
CA GLY A 137 -13.27 -2.51 3.39
C GLY A 137 -12.99 -1.74 2.09
N SER A 138 -12.06 -2.20 1.26
CA SER A 138 -11.85 -1.60 -0.06
C SER A 138 -12.94 -1.95 -1.07
N LYS A 139 -13.00 -1.20 -2.18
CA LYS A 139 -13.94 -1.49 -3.27
C LYS A 139 -13.78 -2.91 -3.83
N LYS A 140 -12.54 -3.41 -3.93
CA LYS A 140 -12.27 -4.78 -4.36
C LYS A 140 -12.80 -5.81 -3.34
N TYR A 141 -12.65 -5.54 -2.05
CA TYR A 141 -13.19 -6.38 -0.98
C TYR A 141 -14.72 -6.52 -1.10
N ILE A 142 -15.43 -5.39 -1.23
CA ILE A 142 -16.90 -5.37 -1.30
C ILE A 142 -17.39 -6.16 -2.52
N ILE A 143 -16.76 -5.95 -3.68
CA ILE A 143 -17.10 -6.68 -4.91
C ILE A 143 -16.82 -8.18 -4.75
N ALA A 144 -15.68 -8.56 -4.16
CA ALA A 144 -15.34 -9.96 -3.94
C ALA A 144 -16.33 -10.68 -3.02
N LYS A 145 -16.76 -10.04 -1.92
CA LYS A 145 -17.82 -10.58 -1.06
C LYS A 145 -19.12 -10.80 -1.84
N LYS A 146 -19.53 -9.85 -2.70
CA LYS A 146 -20.72 -9.99 -3.55
C LYS A 146 -20.66 -11.20 -4.48
N TYR A 147 -19.48 -11.56 -4.99
CA TYR A 147 -19.28 -12.71 -5.86
C TYR A 147 -18.79 -13.97 -5.14
N ASN A 148 -18.80 -13.99 -3.80
CA ASN A 148 -18.29 -15.08 -2.97
C ASN A 148 -16.85 -15.49 -3.30
N ILE A 149 -16.03 -14.54 -3.73
CA ILE A 149 -14.59 -14.77 -3.94
C ILE A 149 -13.91 -14.76 -2.58
N PRO A 150 -13.13 -15.79 -2.21
CA PRO A 150 -12.45 -15.85 -0.93
C PRO A 150 -11.44 -14.70 -0.78
N ILE A 151 -11.47 -14.05 0.38
CA ILE A 151 -10.58 -12.96 0.76
C ILE A 151 -9.70 -13.45 1.89
N ILE A 152 -8.41 -13.52 1.62
CA ILE A 152 -7.42 -14.19 2.45
C ILE A 152 -6.25 -13.26 2.78
N LYS A 153 -5.57 -13.58 3.88
CA LYS A 153 -4.39 -12.88 4.37
C LYS A 153 -3.15 -13.20 3.52
N PRO A 154 -2.16 -12.29 3.44
CA PRO A 154 -0.86 -12.54 2.79
C PRO A 154 -0.14 -13.80 3.27
N SER A 155 -0.33 -14.19 4.53
CA SER A 155 0.28 -15.38 5.12
C SER A 155 -0.04 -16.68 4.37
N TRP A 156 -1.16 -16.78 3.65
CA TRP A 156 -1.44 -17.96 2.82
C TRP A 156 -0.41 -18.14 1.70
N ILE A 157 -0.04 -17.04 1.04
CA ILE A 157 0.96 -17.05 -0.04
C ILE A 157 2.35 -17.35 0.52
N TYR A 158 2.69 -16.80 1.69
CA TYR A 158 3.97 -17.07 2.34
C TYR A 158 4.08 -18.52 2.80
N ASP A 159 3.03 -19.09 3.40
CA ASP A 159 3.04 -20.49 3.82
C ASP A 159 3.09 -21.44 2.62
N ILE A 160 2.42 -21.12 1.52
CA ILE A 160 2.57 -21.86 0.25
C ILE A 160 4.02 -21.87 -0.18
N TRP A 161 4.69 -20.72 -0.14
CA TRP A 161 6.10 -20.61 -0.50
C TRP A 161 6.98 -21.49 0.38
N GLU A 162 6.86 -21.35 1.70
CA GLU A 162 7.64 -22.11 2.68
C GLU A 162 7.43 -23.62 2.55
N ILE A 163 6.18 -24.08 2.40
CA ILE A 163 5.86 -25.50 2.20
C ILE A 163 6.52 -26.01 0.91
N ASN A 164 6.48 -25.23 -0.16
CA ASN A 164 7.05 -25.63 -1.44
C ASN A 164 8.58 -25.65 -1.40
N LEU A 165 9.23 -24.81 -0.60
CA LEU A 165 10.69 -24.81 -0.39
C LEU A 165 11.16 -26.10 0.27
N HIS A 166 10.36 -26.66 1.19
CA HIS A 166 10.71 -27.87 1.95
C HIS A 166 10.17 -29.17 1.34
N SER A 167 9.47 -29.10 0.20
CA SER A 167 8.86 -30.25 -0.46
C SER A 167 9.60 -30.65 -1.73
N ALA A 168 9.83 -31.95 -1.89
CA ALA A 168 10.33 -32.53 -3.13
C ALA A 168 9.27 -32.62 -4.24
N TYR A 169 7.98 -32.53 -3.89
CA TYR A 169 6.89 -32.63 -4.85
C TYR A 169 6.70 -31.32 -5.61
N ILE A 170 6.41 -31.43 -6.91
CA ILE A 170 6.17 -30.27 -7.76
C ILE A 170 4.80 -29.64 -7.52
N ASN A 171 3.80 -30.48 -7.23
CA ASN A 171 2.42 -30.08 -7.01
C ASN A 171 2.05 -30.46 -5.57
N VAL A 172 2.33 -29.55 -4.65
CA VAL A 172 1.87 -29.66 -3.27
C VAL A 172 0.54 -28.94 -3.19
N ASP A 173 -0.46 -29.56 -2.57
CA ASP A 173 -1.74 -28.90 -2.35
C ASP A 173 -1.54 -27.64 -1.49
N PRO A 174 -2.14 -26.50 -1.86
CA PRO A 174 -2.09 -25.32 -1.02
C PRO A 174 -2.80 -25.60 0.31
N PRO A 175 -2.34 -24.98 1.42
CA PRO A 175 -2.96 -25.19 2.72
C PRO A 175 -4.42 -24.71 2.69
N ASN A 176 -5.29 -25.35 3.49
CA ASN A 176 -6.71 -24.98 3.59
C ASN A 176 -6.84 -23.47 3.90
N ILE A 177 -7.64 -22.78 3.09
CA ILE A 177 -7.87 -21.34 3.15
C ILE A 177 -8.58 -20.88 4.43
N GLU A 178 -9.33 -21.74 5.12
CA GLU A 178 -10.17 -21.38 6.28
C GLU A 178 -9.42 -20.58 7.34
N LYS A 179 -8.20 -21.02 7.70
CA LYS A 179 -7.37 -20.34 8.71
C LYS A 179 -6.76 -19.01 8.24
N TYR A 180 -6.85 -18.71 6.94
CA TYR A 180 -6.30 -17.50 6.34
C TYR A 180 -7.37 -16.50 5.93
N LEU A 181 -8.66 -16.81 6.08
CA LEU A 181 -9.73 -15.87 5.81
C LEU A 181 -9.55 -14.62 6.68
N CYS A 182 -9.76 -13.45 6.08
CA CYS A 182 -9.74 -12.19 6.81
C CYS A 182 -10.97 -12.07 7.71
N GLY A 183 -10.77 -11.79 9.00
CA GLY A 183 -11.86 -11.39 9.89
C GLY A 183 -12.53 -10.10 9.43
N CYS A 184 -13.75 -9.85 9.91
CA CYS A 184 -14.57 -8.72 9.43
C CYS A 184 -13.98 -7.34 9.71
N PHE A 185 -12.98 -7.21 10.59
CA PHE A 185 -12.23 -5.97 10.82
C PHE A 185 -10.72 -6.09 10.55
N TYR A 186 -10.28 -7.13 9.84
CA TYR A 186 -8.85 -7.38 9.60
C TYR A 186 -8.11 -6.16 9.02
N GLY A 187 -7.09 -5.72 9.75
CA GLY A 187 -6.23 -4.60 9.37
C GLY A 187 -6.82 -3.21 9.60
N LEU A 188 -8.06 -3.09 10.09
CA LEU A 188 -8.68 -1.80 10.44
C LEU A 188 -8.27 -1.38 11.85
N THR A 189 -7.95 -0.10 12.02
CA THR A 189 -7.86 0.53 13.34
C THR A 189 -9.11 1.33 13.63
N ILE A 190 -9.84 0.93 14.66
CA ILE A 190 -11.16 1.46 15.02
C ILE A 190 -11.09 2.15 16.38
N CYS A 191 -11.51 3.41 16.41
CA CYS A 191 -11.70 4.19 17.64
C CYS A 191 -13.17 4.21 18.05
N VAL A 192 -13.43 4.36 19.34
CA VAL A 192 -14.80 4.44 19.89
C VAL A 192 -14.95 5.69 20.77
N THR A 193 -15.99 6.49 20.56
CA THR A 193 -16.31 7.68 21.37
C THR A 193 -17.79 7.77 21.75
N GLY A 194 -18.08 8.40 22.89
CA GLY A 194 -19.43 8.74 23.30
C GLY A 194 -20.18 7.69 24.12
N PHE A 195 -19.72 6.44 24.13
CA PHE A 195 -20.36 5.35 24.85
C PHE A 195 -19.96 5.24 26.33
N THR A 196 -20.86 4.64 27.11
CA THR A 196 -20.60 4.20 28.50
C THR A 196 -19.47 3.17 28.56
N VAL A 197 -18.90 2.97 29.75
CA VAL A 197 -17.79 2.01 29.95
C VAL A 197 -18.18 0.60 29.49
N GLY A 198 -19.37 0.12 29.86
CA GLY A 198 -19.84 -1.21 29.49
C GLY A 198 -19.98 -1.42 27.98
N ILE A 199 -20.58 -0.46 27.27
CA ILE A 199 -20.74 -0.54 25.81
C ILE A 199 -19.37 -0.44 25.12
N ARG A 200 -18.47 0.43 25.61
CA ARG A 200 -17.11 0.55 25.07
C ARG A 200 -16.31 -0.75 25.22
N GLU A 201 -16.37 -1.41 26.36
CA GLU A 201 -15.67 -2.69 26.55
C GLU A 201 -16.25 -3.79 25.65
N LYS A 202 -17.57 -3.81 25.43
CA LYS A 202 -18.20 -4.70 24.45
C LYS A 202 -17.68 -4.45 23.04
N LEU A 203 -17.73 -3.20 22.56
CA LEU A 203 -17.26 -2.83 21.23
C LEU A 203 -15.77 -3.16 21.05
N LYS A 204 -14.94 -2.88 22.06
CA LYS A 204 -13.52 -3.25 22.06
C LYS A 204 -13.34 -4.76 21.90
N LYS A 205 -14.09 -5.58 22.64
CA LYS A 205 -14.04 -7.04 22.53
C LYS A 205 -14.47 -7.51 21.14
N ASP A 206 -15.58 -6.97 20.62
CA ASP A 206 -16.10 -7.32 19.30
C ASP A 206 -15.09 -6.95 18.19
N ILE A 207 -14.45 -5.78 18.28
CA ILE A 207 -13.41 -5.35 17.33
C ILE A 207 -12.20 -6.30 17.35
N ILE A 208 -11.65 -6.57 18.53
CA ILE A 208 -10.42 -7.38 18.68
C ILE A 208 -10.65 -8.84 18.31
N SER A 209 -11.79 -9.42 18.72
CA SER A 209 -12.13 -10.81 18.39
C SER A 209 -12.37 -11.05 16.89
N ASN A 210 -12.63 -9.99 16.13
CA ASN A 210 -12.80 -10.02 14.68
C ASN A 210 -11.60 -9.41 13.93
N GLU A 211 -10.41 -9.48 14.54
CA GLU A 211 -9.11 -9.12 13.96
C GLU A 211 -8.91 -7.64 13.64
N GLY A 212 -9.72 -6.77 14.24
CA GLY A 212 -9.52 -5.32 14.22
C GLY A 212 -8.61 -4.83 15.33
N ASN A 213 -7.99 -3.69 15.12
CA ASN A 213 -7.20 -2.99 16.13
C ASN A 213 -8.10 -1.96 16.84
N TYR A 214 -8.32 -2.11 18.14
CA TYR A 214 -8.99 -1.09 18.94
C TYR A 214 -8.00 -0.04 19.42
N SER A 215 -8.25 1.24 19.12
CA SER A 215 -7.49 2.36 19.69
C SER A 215 -8.36 3.22 20.63
N PRO A 216 -7.92 3.47 21.88
CA PRO A 216 -8.62 4.38 22.79
C PRO A 216 -8.42 5.85 22.41
N ALA A 217 -7.31 6.16 21.74
CA ALA A 217 -6.92 7.50 21.34
C ALA A 217 -7.13 7.69 19.83
N LEU A 218 -7.86 8.74 19.47
CA LEU A 218 -7.97 9.14 18.08
C LEU A 218 -6.70 9.92 17.73
N ALA A 219 -5.91 9.39 16.79
CA ALA A 219 -4.72 10.04 16.29
C ALA A 219 -4.75 10.11 14.75
N LEU A 220 -4.10 11.14 14.21
CA LEU A 220 -3.99 11.35 12.77
C LEU A 220 -3.22 10.19 12.12
N ASN A 221 -3.66 9.75 10.94
CA ASN A 221 -3.04 8.67 10.14
C ASN A 221 -2.93 7.29 10.82
N SER A 222 -3.57 7.09 11.97
CA SER A 222 -3.56 5.82 12.68
C SER A 222 -4.94 5.18 12.85
N CYS A 223 -6.02 5.92 12.60
CA CYS A 223 -7.39 5.45 12.75
C CYS A 223 -8.10 5.44 11.39
N ASP A 224 -8.68 4.29 11.04
CA ASP A 224 -9.45 4.12 9.81
C ASP A 224 -10.92 4.51 9.99
N VAL A 225 -11.50 4.23 11.17
CA VAL A 225 -12.93 4.45 11.45
C VAL A 225 -13.14 4.90 12.89
N LEU A 226 -13.93 5.96 13.09
CA LEU A 226 -14.41 6.36 14.41
C LEU A 226 -15.87 5.91 14.59
N VAL A 227 -16.11 5.02 15.54
CA VAL A 227 -17.46 4.62 15.96
C VAL A 227 -17.95 5.61 17.01
N VAL A 228 -19.10 6.21 16.75
CA VAL A 228 -19.63 7.36 17.49
C VAL A 228 -21.01 7.03 18.04
N ASP A 229 -21.27 7.44 19.28
CA ASP A 229 -22.63 7.61 19.78
C ASP A 229 -23.17 8.93 19.24
N ASP A 230 -24.29 8.89 18.53
CA ASP A 230 -24.99 10.01 17.88
C ASP A 230 -25.12 11.23 18.83
N MET A 231 -25.30 10.99 20.13
CA MET A 231 -25.39 12.04 21.17
C MET A 231 -24.08 12.82 21.39
N THR A 232 -22.99 12.42 20.75
CA THR A 232 -21.65 13.00 20.89
C THR A 232 -21.08 13.58 19.60
N LEU A 233 -21.90 13.66 18.56
CA LEU A 233 -21.61 14.45 17.37
C LEU A 233 -21.29 15.90 17.74
N GLY A 234 -20.33 16.50 17.05
CA GLY A 234 -19.85 17.85 17.33
C GLY A 234 -18.96 17.97 18.58
N LYS A 235 -18.56 16.89 19.24
CA LYS A 235 -17.56 16.93 20.34
C LYS A 235 -16.12 16.82 19.81
N LYS A 236 -15.13 17.15 20.65
CA LYS A 236 -13.68 17.20 20.31
C LYS A 236 -13.19 16.07 19.40
N LYS A 237 -13.46 14.80 19.74
CA LYS A 237 -13.03 13.64 18.92
C LYS A 237 -13.72 13.56 17.56
N THR A 238 -15.02 13.86 17.49
CA THR A 238 -15.77 13.87 16.22
C THR A 238 -15.37 15.05 15.32
N MET A 239 -15.07 16.21 15.91
CA MET A 239 -14.51 17.36 15.18
C MET A 239 -13.11 17.06 14.64
N ALA A 240 -12.25 16.41 15.44
CA ALA A 240 -10.94 15.96 15.00
C ALA A 240 -11.03 14.92 13.88
N ALA A 241 -11.91 13.92 14.01
CA ALA A 241 -12.18 12.95 12.95
C ALA A 241 -12.64 13.62 11.66
N LYS A 242 -13.54 14.60 11.73
CA LYS A 242 -13.94 15.43 10.57
C LYS A 242 -12.74 16.12 9.93
N ARG A 243 -11.92 16.82 10.72
CA ARG A 243 -10.71 17.52 10.24
C ARG A 243 -9.74 16.57 9.56
N TRP A 244 -9.62 15.34 10.05
CA TRP A 244 -8.74 14.31 9.52
C TRP A 244 -9.39 13.43 8.45
N LYS A 245 -10.62 13.73 8.03
CA LYS A 245 -11.42 12.96 7.06
C LYS A 245 -11.56 11.49 7.46
N ILE A 246 -11.58 11.21 8.76
CA ILE A 246 -11.85 9.87 9.32
C ILE A 246 -13.37 9.68 9.37
N PRO A 247 -13.92 8.62 8.73
CA PRO A 247 -15.35 8.37 8.74
C PRO A 247 -15.87 8.14 10.16
N CYS A 248 -16.94 8.86 10.50
CA CYS A 248 -17.69 8.70 11.73
C CYS A 248 -18.93 7.83 11.46
N VAL A 249 -18.99 6.65 12.05
CA VAL A 249 -20.08 5.69 11.83
C VAL A 249 -20.83 5.37 13.11
N SER A 250 -22.09 4.98 12.93
CA SER A 250 -22.90 4.42 14.02
C SER A 250 -22.33 3.09 14.51
N TYR A 251 -22.56 2.76 15.79
CA TYR A 251 -22.19 1.46 16.35
C TYR A 251 -22.90 0.27 15.66
N PHE A 252 -24.02 0.52 14.97
CA PHE A 252 -24.70 -0.48 14.15
C PHE A 252 -23.79 -1.09 13.07
N TRP A 253 -22.82 -0.33 12.54
CA TRP A 253 -21.84 -0.86 11.60
C TRP A 253 -21.02 -2.00 12.20
N VAL A 254 -20.56 -1.84 13.45
CA VAL A 254 -19.80 -2.87 14.17
C VAL A 254 -20.69 -4.09 14.40
N GLN A 255 -21.90 -3.87 14.93
CA GLN A 255 -22.82 -4.96 15.23
C GLN A 255 -23.17 -5.78 13.99
N LYS A 256 -23.50 -5.10 12.88
CA LYS A 256 -23.91 -5.75 11.64
C LYS A 256 -22.73 -6.47 10.98
N SER A 257 -21.52 -5.90 11.04
CA SER A 257 -20.30 -6.52 10.51
C SER A 257 -19.89 -7.77 11.29
N VAL A 258 -20.05 -7.77 12.61
CA VAL A 258 -19.81 -8.96 13.44
C VAL A 258 -20.89 -10.02 13.20
N THR A 259 -22.16 -9.61 13.14
CA THR A 259 -23.29 -10.55 12.96
C THR A 259 -23.19 -11.31 11.64
N ASP A 260 -22.78 -10.62 10.58
CA ASP A 260 -22.70 -11.20 9.24
C ASP A 260 -21.29 -11.72 8.87
N ASP A 261 -20.31 -11.61 9.78
CA ASP A 261 -18.90 -11.94 9.55
C ASP A 261 -18.31 -11.31 8.26
N GLN A 262 -18.60 -10.02 8.06
CA GLN A 262 -18.11 -9.26 6.91
C GLN A 262 -17.95 -7.78 7.23
N CYS A 263 -16.93 -7.14 6.65
CA CYS A 263 -16.79 -5.69 6.72
C CYS A 263 -17.85 -5.04 5.84
N HIS A 264 -18.88 -4.45 6.45
CA HIS A 264 -19.89 -3.71 5.68
C HIS A 264 -19.34 -2.39 5.17
N ASP A 265 -19.91 -1.91 4.05
CA ASP A 265 -19.57 -0.62 3.47
C ASP A 265 -19.89 0.50 4.46
N ILE A 266 -18.84 1.18 4.92
CA ILE A 266 -18.88 2.27 5.90
C ILE A 266 -19.86 3.36 5.46
N SER A 267 -19.97 3.64 4.16
CA SER A 267 -20.82 4.72 3.62
C SER A 267 -22.29 4.59 3.99
N GLN A 268 -22.77 3.37 4.23
CA GLN A 268 -24.16 3.09 4.61
C GLN A 268 -24.45 3.38 6.10
N TYR A 269 -23.41 3.59 6.91
CA TYR A 269 -23.51 3.77 8.36
C TYR A 269 -22.91 5.09 8.84
N ILE A 270 -22.52 5.97 7.91
CA ILE A 270 -22.03 7.31 8.24
C ILE A 270 -23.16 8.09 8.92
N LEU A 271 -22.84 8.69 10.07
CA LEU A 271 -23.77 9.57 10.77
C LEU A 271 -23.86 10.91 10.03
N GLN A 272 -25.03 11.23 9.49
CA GLN A 272 -25.29 12.51 8.84
C GLN A 272 -25.49 13.62 9.89
N ASN A 273 -24.42 14.36 10.16
CA ASN A 273 -24.39 15.81 10.42
C ASN A 273 -22.95 16.23 10.72
N LEU A 274 -22.23 16.58 9.68
CA LEU A 274 -21.04 17.42 9.78
C LEU A 274 -21.16 18.67 8.91
N ASP A 275 -22.32 18.95 8.32
CA ASP A 275 -22.58 20.19 7.60
C ASP A 275 -23.15 21.25 8.56
N TYR A 276 -22.25 21.99 9.20
CA TYR A 276 -22.53 23.35 9.64
C TYR A 276 -21.38 24.22 9.11
N GLU A 277 -21.77 25.07 8.16
CA GLU A 277 -21.08 26.21 7.52
C GLU A 277 -19.76 25.96 6.79
N SER A 278 -19.85 25.89 5.45
CA SER A 278 -18.90 26.66 4.63
C SER A 278 -18.92 28.11 5.12
N PRO A 279 -17.77 28.77 5.33
CA PRO A 279 -17.77 30.20 5.61
C PRO A 279 -18.52 30.92 4.48
N LEU A 280 -19.50 31.74 4.86
CA LEU A 280 -20.28 32.65 4.03
C LEU A 280 -19.64 32.94 2.67
N VAL A 281 -20.23 32.42 1.59
CA VAL A 281 -20.06 33.02 0.27
C VAL A 281 -20.76 34.38 0.34
N ILE A 282 -19.99 35.44 0.54
CA ILE A 282 -20.46 36.79 0.23
C ILE A 282 -20.66 36.81 -1.28
N ASP A 283 -21.91 36.87 -1.69
CA ASP A 283 -22.32 37.03 -3.08
C ASP A 283 -21.73 38.35 -3.63
N GLN A 284 -20.66 38.23 -4.43
CA GLN A 284 -20.02 39.36 -5.10
C GLN A 284 -20.66 39.68 -6.47
N THR A 285 -21.93 39.32 -6.71
CA THR A 285 -22.62 39.76 -7.93
C THR A 285 -23.14 41.20 -7.89
N LEU A 286 -22.78 41.99 -6.88
CA LEU A 286 -23.04 43.43 -6.83
C LEU A 286 -21.74 44.23 -6.70
N LEU A 287 -20.93 44.26 -7.77
CA LEU A 287 -20.03 45.37 -8.05
C LEU A 287 -19.76 45.46 -9.55
N ASP A 288 -20.54 46.36 -10.14
CA ASP A 288 -20.48 46.98 -11.46
C ASP A 288 -19.05 47.02 -12.05
N ARG A 289 -18.83 46.29 -13.15
CA ARG A 289 -17.65 46.44 -14.02
C ARG A 289 -18.06 46.96 -15.38
N SER A 290 -18.66 48.14 -15.40
CA SER A 290 -18.55 49.02 -16.55
C SER A 290 -17.18 49.73 -16.50
N LYS A 291 -16.44 49.64 -17.61
CA LYS A 291 -15.12 50.25 -17.91
C LYS A 291 -13.89 49.40 -17.55
N LEU A 292 -13.39 48.66 -18.54
CA LEU A 292 -12.15 49.04 -19.26
C LEU A 292 -11.87 48.02 -20.37
N HIS A 293 -12.11 48.48 -21.60
CA HIS A 293 -11.46 47.96 -22.80
C HIS A 293 -9.93 48.18 -22.70
N ILE A 294 -9.15 47.26 -23.28
CA ILE A 294 -8.20 47.55 -24.38
C ILE A 294 -7.70 46.21 -24.96
N SER A 295 -7.79 46.12 -26.28
CA SER A 295 -7.25 45.12 -27.20
C SER A 295 -5.75 45.42 -27.49
N THR A 296 -4.86 44.64 -28.11
CA THR A 296 -4.89 43.77 -29.29
C THR A 296 -3.41 43.35 -29.55
N HIS A 297 -3.17 42.08 -29.97
CA HIS A 297 -2.11 41.55 -30.87
C HIS A 297 -0.61 41.76 -30.54
N ASN A 298 0.35 40.83 -30.74
CA ASN A 298 0.59 39.96 -31.91
C ASN A 298 1.64 38.83 -31.63
N THR A 299 1.42 37.66 -32.26
CA THR A 299 2.35 36.67 -32.90
C THR A 299 3.57 36.03 -32.21
N PHE A 300 3.44 34.71 -31.96
CA PHE A 300 4.32 33.55 -32.24
C PHE A 300 5.85 33.73 -32.43
N SER A 301 6.65 33.22 -31.49
CA SER A 301 7.46 31.97 -31.63
C SER A 301 8.42 31.81 -30.45
N GLU A 302 8.29 30.72 -29.68
CA GLU A 302 9.38 29.91 -29.08
C GLU A 302 8.76 28.97 -28.04
N TYR A 303 8.62 27.70 -28.43
CA TYR A 303 8.32 26.61 -27.54
C TYR A 303 9.59 26.29 -26.73
N GLU A 304 9.51 26.51 -25.41
CA GLU A 304 10.21 25.82 -24.30
C GLU A 304 10.71 26.79 -23.21
N LYS A 305 9.78 27.19 -22.34
CA LYS A 305 9.88 27.37 -20.87
C LYS A 305 8.64 28.14 -20.42
N GLU A 306 8.21 27.93 -19.18
CA GLU A 306 7.11 28.65 -18.52
C GLU A 306 5.68 28.19 -18.85
N ASN A 307 5.21 27.23 -18.04
CA ASN A 307 3.86 27.31 -17.47
C ASN A 307 3.99 26.91 -16.00
N LEU A 308 4.58 27.80 -15.19
CA LEU A 308 4.38 27.77 -13.75
C LEU A 308 2.97 28.34 -13.48
N HIS A 309 2.20 27.58 -12.72
CA HIS A 309 0.86 27.90 -12.23
C HIS A 309 0.79 29.31 -11.58
N PRO A 310 -0.41 29.91 -11.43
CA PRO A 310 -0.61 31.24 -10.84
C PRO A 310 -0.25 31.36 -9.33
N CYS A 311 0.31 30.31 -8.73
CA CYS A 311 0.54 30.23 -7.28
C CYS A 311 1.83 30.93 -6.81
N ALA A 312 2.67 31.40 -7.73
CA ALA A 312 3.99 31.98 -7.41
C ALA A 312 3.95 33.30 -6.61
N GLU A 313 2.75 33.84 -6.32
CA GLU A 313 2.59 35.09 -5.57
C GLU A 313 1.76 34.94 -4.27
N ILE A 314 1.43 33.73 -3.83
CA ILE A 314 0.57 33.52 -2.65
C ILE A 314 1.21 34.09 -1.37
N PHE A 315 2.54 33.96 -1.22
CA PHE A 315 3.30 34.47 -0.08
C PHE A 315 4.09 35.74 -0.40
N LYS A 316 3.74 36.42 -1.50
CA LYS A 316 4.36 37.69 -1.86
C LYS A 316 4.24 38.68 -0.71
N ASP A 317 5.35 39.37 -0.42
CA ASP A 317 5.51 40.33 0.69
C ASP A 317 5.50 39.73 2.12
N LEU A 318 5.41 38.40 2.27
CA LEU A 318 5.51 37.76 3.59
C LEU A 318 6.97 37.51 3.97
N LYS A 319 7.36 38.02 5.14
CA LYS A 319 8.61 37.67 5.84
C LYS A 319 8.34 36.53 6.80
N ILE A 320 8.89 35.35 6.53
CA ILE A 320 8.48 34.10 7.16
C ILE A 320 9.67 33.44 7.84
N PHE A 321 9.54 33.14 9.14
CA PHE A 321 10.50 32.33 9.88
C PHE A 321 9.91 30.94 10.14
N VAL A 322 10.68 29.89 9.87
CA VAL A 322 10.30 28.49 10.14
C VAL A 322 11.01 28.02 11.39
N SER A 323 10.29 27.42 12.34
CA SER A 323 10.83 26.92 13.60
C SER A 323 12.08 26.04 13.39
N ASN A 324 13.08 26.25 14.25
CA ASN A 324 14.29 25.44 14.29
C ASN A 324 14.04 24.02 14.84
N ARG A 325 12.85 23.73 15.38
CA ARG A 325 12.51 22.44 16.00
C ARG A 325 12.04 21.38 15.01
N TYR A 326 11.73 21.76 13.77
CA TYR A 326 11.44 20.79 12.71
C TYR A 326 12.68 19.97 12.37
N GLU A 327 12.49 18.68 12.07
CA GLU A 327 13.56 17.84 11.52
C GLU A 327 14.07 18.41 10.18
N ASP A 328 15.36 18.27 9.89
CA ASP A 328 16.03 18.91 8.75
C ASP A 328 15.33 18.66 7.41
N ALA A 329 14.82 17.44 7.18
CA ALA A 329 14.11 17.09 5.97
C ALA A 329 12.74 17.81 5.84
N GLN A 330 11.98 17.89 6.93
CA GLN A 330 10.69 18.59 6.96
C GLN A 330 10.89 20.11 6.84
N ARG A 331 11.88 20.63 7.55
CA ARG A 331 12.25 22.05 7.51
C ARG A 331 12.70 22.47 6.11
N PHE A 332 13.54 21.68 5.46
CA PHE A 332 13.98 21.92 4.08
C PHE A 332 12.80 21.96 3.10
N GLY A 333 11.85 21.02 3.23
CA GLY A 333 10.64 20.99 2.42
C GLY A 333 9.79 22.26 2.57
N LEU A 334 9.57 22.72 3.81
CA LEU A 334 8.82 23.96 4.08
C LEU A 334 9.49 25.19 3.49
N LEU A 335 10.81 25.32 3.62
CA LEU A 335 11.57 26.43 3.06
C LEU A 335 11.45 26.47 1.52
N ALA A 336 11.63 25.34 0.86
CA ALA A 336 11.50 25.24 -0.60
C ALA A 336 10.07 25.61 -1.07
N MET A 337 9.03 25.23 -0.32
CA MET A 337 7.65 25.59 -0.63
C MET A 337 7.39 27.08 -0.46
N ILE A 338 7.91 27.70 0.61
CA ILE A 338 7.76 29.14 0.87
C ILE A 338 8.39 29.96 -0.27
N GLU A 339 9.61 29.60 -0.68
CA GLU A 339 10.27 30.25 -1.82
C GLU A 339 9.49 30.06 -3.12
N HIS A 340 9.00 28.84 -3.37
CA HIS A 340 8.19 28.55 -4.57
C HIS A 340 6.89 29.36 -4.62
N LEU A 341 6.32 29.70 -3.47
CA LEU A 341 5.11 30.51 -3.33
C LEU A 341 5.39 32.03 -3.23
N GLY A 342 6.64 32.46 -3.37
CA GLY A 342 7.05 33.87 -3.42
C GLY A 342 7.30 34.54 -2.06
N GLY A 343 7.44 33.77 -0.98
CA GLY A 343 7.72 34.30 0.36
C GLY A 343 9.21 34.55 0.64
N GLN A 344 9.50 35.53 1.50
CA GLN A 344 10.86 35.82 1.96
C GLN A 344 11.17 35.04 3.24
N ILE A 345 12.12 34.11 3.17
CA ILE A 345 12.60 33.37 4.34
C ILE A 345 13.47 34.29 5.21
N CYS A 346 13.19 34.29 6.52
CA CYS A 346 13.99 34.99 7.53
C CYS A 346 14.78 33.99 8.40
N HIS A 347 16.03 34.32 8.71
CA HIS A 347 16.89 33.52 9.61
C HIS A 347 16.89 34.00 11.06
N SER A 348 16.20 35.10 11.33
CA SER A 348 15.93 35.66 12.66
C SER A 348 14.44 35.91 12.81
N ILE A 349 13.98 35.93 14.05
CA ILE A 349 12.58 36.17 14.43
C ILE A 349 12.26 37.68 14.40
N GLU A 350 13.27 38.54 14.39
CA GLU A 350 13.08 39.99 14.33
C GLU A 350 12.53 40.46 12.98
N GLY A 351 11.43 41.21 13.01
CA GLY A 351 10.85 41.85 11.82
C GLY A 351 10.08 40.90 10.88
N ILE A 352 9.73 39.71 11.35
CA ILE A 352 8.93 38.73 10.59
C ILE A 352 7.45 39.09 10.60
N THR A 353 6.76 38.72 9.53
CA THR A 353 5.30 38.82 9.44
C THR A 353 4.61 37.54 9.91
N HIS A 354 5.25 36.38 9.70
CA HIS A 354 4.69 35.08 10.01
C HIS A 354 5.74 34.14 10.59
N PHE A 355 5.32 33.32 11.55
CA PHE A 355 6.15 32.31 12.21
C PHE A 355 5.50 30.93 11.99
N ILE A 356 6.23 29.98 11.38
CA ILE A 356 5.72 28.63 11.12
C ILE A 356 6.18 27.68 12.22
N THR A 357 5.22 27.13 12.96
CA THR A 357 5.49 26.14 14.01
C THR A 357 4.26 25.25 14.27
N ASP A 358 4.54 23.99 14.59
CA ASP A 358 3.57 23.01 15.09
C ASP A 358 3.76 22.75 16.59
N PHE A 359 4.74 23.43 17.20
CA PHE A 359 5.16 23.22 18.58
C PHE A 359 4.58 24.32 19.48
N SER A 360 3.84 23.93 20.52
CA SER A 360 3.25 24.86 21.49
C SER A 360 4.29 25.73 22.18
N ASP A 361 5.49 25.19 22.38
CA ASP A 361 6.58 25.85 23.11
C ASP A 361 7.18 27.02 22.34
N ASP A 362 6.93 27.12 21.03
CA ASP A 362 7.40 28.23 20.21
C ASP A 362 6.48 29.45 20.29
N LEU A 363 5.27 29.32 20.83
CA LEU A 363 4.29 30.42 20.88
C LEU A 363 4.80 31.62 21.68
N GLU A 364 5.65 31.39 22.70
CA GLU A 364 6.26 32.45 23.51
C GLU A 364 7.37 33.20 22.78
N LEU A 365 7.91 32.64 21.68
CA LEU A 365 8.98 33.24 20.88
C LEU A 365 8.44 34.12 19.74
N ILE A 366 7.13 34.10 19.48
CA ILE A 366 6.52 34.80 18.35
C ILE A 366 6.39 36.30 18.67
N PRO A 367 6.92 37.20 17.84
CA PRO A 367 6.76 38.64 18.05
C PRO A 367 5.29 39.04 18.03
N PHE A 368 4.93 40.03 18.84
CA PHE A 368 3.55 40.48 19.01
C PHE A 368 2.84 40.88 17.70
N ASN A 369 3.59 41.32 16.69
CA ASN A 369 3.08 41.75 15.39
C ASN A 369 3.16 40.67 14.31
N SER A 370 3.41 39.42 14.68
CA SER A 370 3.60 38.30 13.76
C SER A 370 2.49 37.26 13.92
N THR A 371 2.10 36.63 12.81
CA THR A 371 1.06 35.59 12.80
C THR A 371 1.69 34.19 12.87
N ALA A 372 1.20 33.35 13.78
CA ALA A 372 1.61 31.95 13.87
C ALA A 372 0.87 31.10 12.83
N LEU A 373 1.60 30.33 12.02
CA LEU A 373 1.04 29.39 11.04
C LEU A 373 1.50 27.96 11.34
N CYS A 374 0.59 27.01 11.21
CA CYS A 374 0.89 25.58 11.30
C CYS A 374 1.50 25.12 9.97
N SER A 375 2.48 24.21 9.98
CA SER A 375 3.12 23.72 8.74
C SER A 375 2.10 23.11 7.77
N SER A 376 1.05 22.47 8.32
CA SER A 376 -0.05 21.87 7.57
C SER A 376 -0.95 22.84 6.80
N TRP A 377 -0.78 24.16 6.98
CA TRP A 377 -1.47 25.19 6.20
C TRP A 377 -0.72 25.54 4.91
N ILE A 378 0.57 25.19 4.84
CA ILE A 378 1.45 25.51 3.71
C ILE A 378 1.50 24.33 2.75
N THR A 379 1.56 23.11 3.29
CA THR A 379 1.44 21.83 2.57
C THR A 379 0.01 21.54 2.17
#